data_AF-A0A661E411-F1
#
_entry.id   AF-A0A661E411-F1
#
_cell.length_a   1.000
_cell.length_b   1.000
_cell.length_c   1.000
_cell.angle_alpha   90.00
_cell.angle_beta   90.00
_cell.angle_gamma   90.00
#
_symmetry.space_group_name_H-M   'P 1'
#
loop_
_entity.id
_entity.type
_entity.pdbx_description
1 polymer ?
#
loop_
_entity_poly.entity_id
_entity_poly.type
_entity_poly.pdbx_seq_one_letter_code
_entity_poly.pdbx_strand_id
1 'polypeptide(L)'
;MSNGLQYVYTGNVHDKTGGSTWCPQCGHCVIERDWYELGPWGLTADGHCQQCGHAIAGRFADRPGHWGARQQVVNMAAYSTR
;
A
#
# COMPACT_ATOMS: atom_id res chain seq x y z
N MET A 1 -17.90 9.51 0.03
CA MET A 1 -16.84 9.96 0.94
C MET A 1 -17.20 11.32 1.52
N SER A 2 -18.05 11.37 2.55
CA SER A 2 -18.56 12.61 3.15
C SER A 2 -17.75 13.09 4.37
N ASN A 3 -16.84 12.27 4.87
CA ASN A 3 -16.16 12.49 6.15
C ASN A 3 -14.74 13.09 5.99
N GLY A 4 -14.39 13.57 4.79
CA GLY A 4 -13.07 14.17 4.49
C GLY A 4 -11.89 13.20 4.40
N LEU A 5 -12.07 11.92 4.75
CA LEU A 5 -11.04 10.89 4.65
C LEU A 5 -10.99 10.29 3.25
N GLN A 6 -9.81 10.34 2.62
CA GLN A 6 -9.57 9.82 1.26
C GLN A 6 -9.00 8.40 1.26
N TYR A 7 -8.27 8.02 2.30
CA TYR A 7 -7.57 6.74 2.41
C TYR A 7 -7.92 6.07 3.72
N VAL A 8 -8.81 5.07 3.67
CA VAL A 8 -9.30 4.33 4.83
C VAL A 8 -9.22 2.86 4.51
N TYR A 9 -8.76 2.05 5.47
CA TYR A 9 -8.51 0.64 5.26
C TYR A 9 -9.18 -0.24 6.32
N THR A 10 -9.68 -1.38 5.89
CA THR A 10 -10.11 -2.45 6.79
C THR A 10 -8.87 -3.19 7.32
N GLY A 11 -8.66 -3.15 8.64
CA GLY A 11 -7.46 -3.70 9.28
C GLY A 11 -7.61 -5.18 9.67
N ASN A 12 -6.54 -5.97 9.53
CA ASN A 12 -6.44 -7.37 9.94
C ASN A 12 -7.61 -8.27 9.48
N VAL A 13 -8.10 -8.05 8.26
CA VAL A 13 -9.11 -8.88 7.59
C VAL A 13 -8.72 -9.11 6.12
N HIS A 14 -9.14 -10.25 5.55
CA HIS A 14 -9.03 -10.50 4.12
C HIS A 14 -10.13 -9.72 3.38
N ASP A 15 -9.80 -8.50 3.00
CA ASP A 15 -10.70 -7.61 2.25
C ASP A 15 -9.88 -6.85 1.20
N LYS A 16 -9.88 -7.37 -0.03
CA LYS A 16 -9.17 -6.72 -1.15
C LYS A 16 -9.67 -5.31 -1.42
N THR A 17 -10.98 -5.11 -1.32
CA THR A 17 -11.59 -3.82 -1.68
C THR A 17 -11.29 -2.78 -0.60
N GLY A 18 -11.53 -3.10 0.67
CA GLY A 18 -11.27 -2.19 1.78
C GLY A 18 -9.79 -2.10 2.15
N GLY A 19 -8.97 -3.10 1.86
CA GLY A 19 -7.53 -3.09 2.16
C GLY A 19 -6.69 -2.34 1.13
N SER A 20 -7.17 -2.20 -0.10
CA SER A 20 -6.43 -1.59 -1.22
C SER A 20 -6.43 -0.07 -1.20
N THR A 21 -5.41 0.55 -1.81
CA THR A 21 -5.39 2.00 -2.04
C THR A 21 -6.08 2.31 -3.37
N TRP A 22 -7.07 3.20 -3.30
CA TRP A 22 -7.80 3.70 -4.45
C TRP A 22 -7.44 5.16 -4.73
N CYS A 23 -7.36 5.53 -6.00
CA CYS A 23 -7.16 6.92 -6.40
C CYS A 23 -8.40 7.74 -6.02
N PRO A 24 -8.27 8.81 -5.22
CA PRO A 24 -9.42 9.62 -4.80
C PRO A 24 -10.03 10.43 -5.96
N GLN A 25 -9.28 10.63 -7.05
CA GLN A 25 -9.76 11.36 -8.23
C GLN A 25 -10.56 10.48 -9.20
N CYS A 26 -10.05 9.29 -9.54
CA CYS A 26 -10.63 8.44 -10.59
C CYS A 26 -11.16 7.08 -10.12
N GLY A 27 -10.91 6.70 -8.87
CA GLY A 27 -11.33 5.40 -8.33
C GLY A 27 -10.55 4.20 -8.87
N HIS A 28 -9.43 4.40 -9.58
CA HIS A 28 -8.56 3.29 -10.00
C HIS A 28 -7.82 2.69 -8.79
N CYS A 29 -7.67 1.37 -8.76
CA CYS A 29 -6.86 0.69 -7.73
C CYS A 29 -5.37 0.98 -8.00
N VAL A 30 -4.73 1.78 -7.15
CA VAL A 30 -3.33 2.15 -7.33
C VAL A 30 -2.37 1.20 -6.61
N ILE A 31 -2.81 0.61 -5.49
CA ILE A 31 -2.07 -0.46 -4.81
C ILE A 31 -3.08 -1.48 -4.33
N GLU A 32 -3.14 -2.64 -4.98
CA GLU A 32 -3.95 -3.74 -4.50
C GLU A 32 -3.28 -4.41 -3.30
N ARG A 33 -4.07 -4.72 -2.27
CA ARG A 33 -3.63 -5.47 -1.10
C ARG A 33 -4.63 -6.55 -0.75
N ASP A 34 -4.14 -7.75 -0.50
CA ASP A 34 -4.87 -8.79 0.21
C ASP A 34 -4.00 -9.23 1.39
N TRP A 35 -4.37 -8.76 2.58
CA TRP A 35 -3.61 -9.02 3.79
C TRP A 35 -2.14 -8.53 3.66
N TYR A 36 -1.17 -9.45 3.67
CA TYR A 36 0.27 -9.13 3.54
C TYR A 36 0.77 -9.25 2.09
N GLU A 37 -0.09 -9.56 1.14
CA GLU A 37 0.26 -9.68 -0.27
C GLU A 37 -0.08 -8.40 -1.03
N LEU A 38 0.87 -7.96 -1.86
CA LEU A 38 0.67 -6.87 -2.80
C LEU A 38 0.28 -7.45 -4.16
N GLY A 39 -0.76 -6.90 -4.76
CA GLY A 39 -1.21 -7.25 -6.11
C GLY A 39 -0.75 -6.20 -7.13
N PRO A 40 -1.62 -5.86 -8.12
CA PRO A 40 -1.38 -4.79 -9.07
C PRO A 40 -0.85 -3.48 -8.48
N TRP A 41 0.10 -2.88 -9.21
CA TRP A 41 0.77 -1.65 -8.86
C TRP A 41 0.47 -0.58 -9.92
N GLY A 42 -0.60 0.18 -9.70
CA GLY A 42 -1.10 1.22 -10.60
C GLY A 42 -0.48 2.60 -10.34
N LEU A 43 0.75 2.66 -9.81
CA LEU A 43 1.50 3.89 -9.53
C LEU A 43 2.65 4.09 -10.51
N THR A 44 2.88 5.33 -10.92
CA THR A 44 4.12 5.74 -11.58
C THR A 44 5.28 5.74 -10.58
N ALA A 45 6.52 5.80 -11.07
CA ALA A 45 7.72 5.77 -10.21
C ALA A 45 7.81 6.95 -9.23
N ASP A 46 7.14 8.06 -9.53
CA ASP A 46 7.05 9.28 -8.73
C ASP A 46 5.77 9.35 -7.88
N GLY A 47 4.95 8.29 -7.84
CA GLY A 47 3.81 8.18 -6.93
C GLY A 47 2.48 8.74 -7.46
N HIS A 48 2.32 8.88 -8.76
CA HIS A 48 1.06 9.30 -9.39
C HIS A 48 0.24 8.10 -9.84
N CYS A 49 -1.08 8.25 -9.87
CA CYS A 49 -1.97 7.26 -10.46
C CYS A 49 -1.67 7.10 -11.95
N GLN A 50 -1.35 5.88 -12.42
CA GLN A 50 -1.06 5.61 -13.83
C GLN A 50 -2.24 5.93 -14.76
N GLN A 51 -3.48 5.91 -14.25
CA GLN A 51 -4.67 6.12 -15.08
C GLN A 51 -5.07 7.60 -15.24
N CYS A 52 -4.80 8.47 -14.26
CA CYS A 52 -5.25 9.88 -14.31
C CYS A 52 -4.19 10.91 -13.94
N GLY A 53 -2.99 10.48 -13.52
CA GLY A 53 -1.91 11.37 -13.12
C GLY A 53 -2.11 12.06 -11.77
N HIS A 54 -3.17 11.74 -11.01
CA HIS A 54 -3.34 12.31 -9.66
C HIS A 54 -2.20 11.89 -8.73
N ALA A 55 -1.61 12.84 -8.01
CA ALA A 55 -0.59 12.55 -7.00
C ALA A 55 -1.23 11.81 -5.83
N ILE A 56 -0.76 10.60 -5.53
CA ILE A 56 -1.25 9.84 -4.38
C ILE A 56 -0.43 10.25 -3.17
N ALA A 57 -1.10 10.56 -2.05
CA ALA A 57 -0.40 10.93 -0.83
C ALA A 57 0.39 9.74 -0.27
N GLY A 58 1.69 9.89 -0.08
CA GLY A 58 2.58 8.86 0.48
C GLY A 58 3.99 8.90 -0.11
N ARG A 59 4.83 7.95 0.30
CA ARG A 59 6.14 7.69 -0.30
C ARG A 59 6.15 6.27 -0.83
N PHE A 60 6.30 6.13 -2.13
CA PHE A 60 6.19 4.85 -2.82
C PHE A 60 7.53 4.46 -3.46
N ALA A 61 7.76 3.15 -3.54
CA ALA A 61 8.78 2.61 -4.42
C ALA A 61 8.26 2.59 -5.87
N ASP A 62 9.17 2.47 -6.83
CA ASP A 62 8.86 2.32 -8.26
C ASP A 62 8.04 1.06 -8.55
N ARG A 63 8.25 0.01 -7.76
CA ARG A 63 7.64 -1.31 -7.91
C ARG A 63 7.26 -1.91 -6.55
N PRO A 64 6.33 -2.88 -6.50
CA PRO A 64 6.05 -3.59 -5.26
C PRO A 64 7.29 -4.39 -4.82
N GLY A 65 7.54 -4.41 -3.50
CA GLY A 65 8.53 -5.30 -2.92
C GLY A 65 8.07 -6.77 -2.98
N HIS A 66 8.99 -7.68 -2.68
CA HIS A 66 8.75 -9.13 -2.73
C HIS A 66 8.70 -9.79 -1.33
N TRP A 67 8.40 -9.01 -0.28
CA TRP A 67 8.35 -9.53 1.10
C TRP A 67 7.22 -10.55 1.30
N GLY A 68 6.01 -10.21 0.84
CA GLY A 68 4.82 -11.06 0.93
C GLY A 68 4.39 -11.41 2.36
N ALA A 69 3.59 -12.46 2.49
CA ALA A 69 3.11 -12.98 3.77
C ALA A 69 4.21 -13.76 4.53
N ARG A 70 5.27 -13.05 4.93
CA ARG A 70 6.44 -13.62 5.60
C ARG A 70 6.65 -13.02 6.99
N GLN A 71 6.97 -13.90 7.94
CA GLN A 71 7.47 -13.51 9.26
C GLN A 71 9.01 -13.51 9.26
N GLN A 72 9.61 -12.55 9.95
CA GLN A 72 11.05 -12.52 10.22
C GLN A 72 11.27 -12.59 11.72
N VAL A 73 11.99 -13.62 12.16
CA VAL A 73 12.46 -13.68 13.54
C VAL A 73 13.52 -12.61 13.74
N VAL A 74 13.34 -11.79 14.78
CA VAL A 74 14.29 -10.75 15.16
C VAL A 74 15.13 -11.25 16.33
N ASN A 75 16.44 -11.30 16.15
CA ASN A 75 17.37 -11.51 17.25
C ASN A 75 17.76 -10.15 17.85
N MET A 76 17.17 -9.79 18.99
CA MET A 76 17.42 -8.52 19.66
C MET A 76 18.90 -8.31 20.05
N ALA A 77 19.64 -9.37 20.36
CA ALA A 77 21.05 -9.28 20.72
C ALA A 77 21.93 -8.79 19.55
N ALA A 78 21.51 -9.02 18.30
CA ALA A 78 22.22 -8.55 17.11
C ALA A 78 22.14 -7.02 16.90
N TYR A 79 21.22 -6.34 17.58
CA TYR A 79 20.98 -4.89 17.48
C TYR A 79 21.30 -4.13 18.76
N SER A 80 21.84 -4.80 19.78
CA SER A 80 22.30 -4.15 21.00
C SER A 80 23.53 -3.30 20.69
N THR A 81 23.36 -1.98 20.73
CA THR A 81 24.47 -1.03 20.69
C THR A 81 25.20 -1.13 22.02
N ARG A 82 26.53 -1.29 21.98
CA ARG A 82 27.38 -1.11 23.16
C ARG A 82 27.45 0.35 23.54
#